data_AF-A0A6J1T6T6-F1
#
_entry.id   AF-A0A6J1T6T6-F1
#
_cell.length_a   1.000
_cell.length_b   1.000
_cell.length_c   1.000
_cell.angle_alpha   90.00
_cell.angle_beta   90.00
_cell.angle_gamma   90.00
#
_symmetry.space_group_name_H-M   'P 1'
#
loop_
_entity.id
_entity.type
_entity.pdbx_description
1 polymer ?
#
loop_
_entity_poly.entity_id
_entity_poly.type
_entity_poly.pdbx_seq_one_letter_code
_entity_poly.pdbx_strand_id
1 'polypeptide(L)'
;MMSSDSSPEHVSIRTRVSGNGSAISNGSSKSMEKHPLLGSRQTPLGGQGGGPGGGLSLVFATLCIIDLFGVFPIVALPRPIIDCGWLGLPLAAVVFALQVYTALLLGRCWVLAEDIDPTIVDKSRYPYAALAHMTMGPTMSKVVTVLLDVTVFGAGVPNLLVASQNIQLFGLKMTDQRVDLSFCYWLIVLGILLCPIMWLGSPKDMKWLAVTSVCTVLSVAVLTWTAMVQDDSLPAGYNPMWTKPSWEALAIAYGIIAFQFDVHPMILTVQVDMQHKNKLGKAILGSFVVTGLLFMVTTGIATWKYGAALRYNLLQGLPAGTLLYVNVLLVTLQICLSMVVGGSALFQDIEDKLNIPREFSWRRCVLRSSLVAVMVLLGEAVPRFDLVMGLIGGSLTGPLMFVMPPLFYARLRRMSWRARLLRPPPWQPYNKPLLEADETSLDKEKEAVRLMLATDRYPVGQQHPDGYQPYHDQTLQSSRRHRSTSPWYRRLLDPDCLSLETCLGAGPLSGWEMVLTSLTVFAGATATVAATFFSIRDTLRYATFTPPCLTNVTQASKILSIITDGMIAI
;
A
#
# COMPACT_ATOMS: atom_id res chain seq x y z
N MET A 1 -70.15 -15.75 9.43
CA MET A 1 -69.11 -16.09 10.41
C MET A 1 -68.15 -14.89 10.40
N MET A 2 -68.29 -13.86 11.25
CA MET A 2 -68.37 -13.84 12.74
C MET A 2 -67.08 -14.41 13.35
N SER A 3 -66.35 -13.71 14.23
CA SER A 3 -66.66 -12.50 15.06
C SER A 3 -65.53 -11.43 14.90
N SER A 4 -65.70 -10.11 15.11
CA SER A 4 -66.27 -9.34 16.25
C SER A 4 -65.46 -9.50 17.55
N ASP A 5 -65.15 -8.47 18.37
CA ASP A 5 -65.42 -7.00 18.37
C ASP A 5 -64.45 -6.31 19.41
N SER A 6 -64.36 -5.00 19.74
CA SER A 6 -65.11 -3.75 19.43
C SER A 6 -64.21 -2.46 19.49
N SER A 7 -64.46 -1.49 20.38
CA SER A 7 -63.76 -0.20 20.58
C SER A 7 -64.11 0.48 21.95
N PRO A 8 -63.51 1.64 22.35
CA PRO A 8 -63.49 2.13 23.75
C PRO A 8 -64.43 3.32 24.11
N GLU A 9 -64.52 3.66 25.40
CA GLU A 9 -65.27 4.81 25.99
C GLU A 9 -64.51 5.43 27.21
N HIS A 10 -64.32 6.77 27.31
CA HIS A 10 -65.08 7.81 28.08
C HIS A 10 -65.04 7.70 29.63
N VAL A 11 -65.24 8.74 30.49
CA VAL A 11 -64.97 10.21 30.57
C VAL A 11 -65.41 10.70 31.99
N SER A 12 -64.94 11.87 32.50
CA SER A 12 -65.44 12.70 33.66
C SER A 12 -64.32 13.06 34.68
N ILE A 13 -64.04 14.26 35.22
CA ILE A 13 -64.67 15.60 35.44
C ILE A 13 -65.06 15.88 36.92
N ARG A 14 -64.63 17.07 37.44
CA ARG A 14 -64.83 17.72 38.79
C ARG A 14 -63.73 17.53 39.86
N THR A 15 -63.49 18.47 40.82
CA THR A 15 -63.24 19.95 40.80
C THR A 15 -62.99 20.49 42.23
N ARG A 16 -62.12 21.52 42.37
CA ARG A 16 -62.07 22.59 43.43
C ARG A 16 -61.55 22.32 44.86
N VAL A 17 -60.62 23.20 45.29
CA VAL A 17 -60.56 23.95 46.59
C VAL A 17 -60.26 23.16 47.89
N SER A 18 -59.58 23.67 48.94
CA SER A 18 -58.52 24.69 49.17
C SER A 18 -58.22 24.74 50.68
N GLY A 19 -56.97 24.98 51.15
CA GLY A 19 -56.70 25.24 52.58
C GLY A 19 -55.25 25.05 53.06
N ASN A 20 -54.77 25.96 53.93
CA ASN A 20 -53.42 25.93 54.55
C ASN A 20 -53.32 24.94 55.72
N GLY A 21 -52.11 24.49 56.09
CA GLY A 21 -51.89 23.88 57.41
C GLY A 21 -50.58 23.10 57.68
N SER A 22 -49.45 23.81 57.81
CA SER A 22 -48.29 23.52 58.70
C SER A 22 -47.69 22.10 58.92
N ALA A 23 -46.34 22.08 58.96
CA ALA A 23 -45.45 21.28 59.85
C ALA A 23 -44.86 19.90 59.41
N ILE A 24 -43.52 19.91 59.29
CA ILE A 24 -42.52 18.90 59.78
C ILE A 24 -42.13 17.66 58.93
N SER A 25 -40.80 17.56 58.73
CA SER A 25 -39.92 16.39 58.44
C SER A 25 -39.90 15.69 57.06
N ASN A 26 -38.69 15.69 56.48
CA ASN A 26 -37.94 14.62 55.76
C ASN A 26 -38.64 13.75 54.70
N GLY A 27 -38.01 13.57 53.51
CA GLY A 27 -38.38 12.41 52.68
C GLY A 27 -37.84 12.17 51.26
N SER A 28 -37.25 13.14 50.54
CA SER A 28 -36.52 12.94 49.26
C SER A 28 -37.16 12.07 48.14
N SER A 29 -37.77 12.68 47.12
CA SER A 29 -37.81 12.12 45.75
C SER A 29 -38.02 13.20 44.67
N LYS A 30 -37.97 12.83 43.38
CA LYS A 30 -37.75 13.73 42.22
C LYS A 30 -39.01 14.15 41.43
N SER A 31 -39.09 15.43 41.06
CA SER A 31 -39.66 15.97 39.80
C SER A 31 -39.17 17.42 39.64
N MET A 32 -38.47 17.83 38.58
CA MET A 32 -38.91 18.03 37.18
C MET A 32 -39.73 19.31 36.99
N GLU A 33 -39.16 20.37 36.40
CA GLU A 33 -39.95 21.39 35.70
C GLU A 33 -39.18 22.23 34.61
N LYS A 34 -39.82 22.39 33.43
CA LYS A 34 -39.77 23.41 32.35
C LYS A 34 -38.44 23.99 31.77
N HIS A 35 -38.21 23.65 30.48
CA HIS A 35 -38.27 24.52 29.26
C HIS A 35 -37.45 25.85 29.14
N PRO A 36 -37.19 26.40 27.92
CA PRO A 36 -37.57 25.95 26.56
C PRO A 36 -36.43 25.97 25.48
N LEU A 37 -36.80 25.74 24.21
CA LEU A 37 -36.14 26.13 22.94
C LEU A 37 -34.63 25.84 22.73
N LEU A 38 -34.33 24.90 21.82
CA LEU A 38 -33.14 24.98 20.95
C LEU A 38 -33.36 24.21 19.63
N GLY A 39 -32.81 24.73 18.52
CA GLY A 39 -33.08 24.23 17.18
C GLY A 39 -32.41 22.88 16.84
N SER A 40 -33.00 22.16 15.88
CA SER A 40 -32.59 20.82 15.47
C SER A 40 -31.19 20.76 14.82
N ARG A 41 -30.15 20.55 15.62
CA ARG A 41 -28.81 20.22 15.11
C ARG A 41 -28.73 18.72 14.80
N GLN A 42 -28.74 18.37 13.52
CA GLN A 42 -28.53 16.99 13.06
C GLN A 42 -27.17 16.46 13.54
N THR A 43 -27.14 15.21 14.01
CA THR A 43 -25.94 14.53 14.51
C THR A 43 -25.26 13.70 13.41
N PRO A 44 -24.06 14.07 12.93
CA PRO A 44 -23.28 13.23 12.04
C PRO A 44 -22.56 12.13 12.84
N LEU A 45 -23.27 11.05 13.14
CA LEU A 45 -22.65 9.82 13.65
C LEU A 45 -21.95 9.10 12.48
N GLY A 46 -20.63 8.96 12.54
CA GLY A 46 -19.85 8.30 11.47
C GLY A 46 -18.35 8.52 11.50
N GLY A 47 -17.84 9.53 12.21
CA GLY A 47 -16.41 9.65 12.52
C GLY A 47 -16.03 8.69 13.65
N GLN A 48 -15.29 7.64 13.36
CA GLN A 48 -14.85 6.66 14.36
C GLN A 48 -13.64 7.20 15.16
N GLY A 49 -13.91 8.11 16.09
CA GLY A 49 -12.92 8.61 17.04
C GLY A 49 -12.34 7.45 17.87
N GLY A 50 -11.04 7.21 17.74
CA GLY A 50 -10.37 6.08 18.37
C GLY A 50 -10.26 6.22 19.89
N GLY A 51 -10.96 5.35 20.64
CA GLY A 51 -10.64 5.12 22.04
C GLY A 51 -9.25 4.48 22.22
N PRO A 52 -8.66 4.45 23.43
CA PRO A 52 -7.23 4.14 23.69
C PRO A 52 -6.69 2.73 23.34
N GLY A 53 -7.37 1.96 22.49
CA GLY A 53 -6.92 0.63 22.02
C GLY A 53 -7.32 0.28 20.58
N GLY A 54 -7.82 1.23 19.79
CA GLY A 54 -8.48 0.94 18.51
C GLY A 54 -7.58 0.47 17.35
N GLY A 55 -6.33 0.96 17.27
CA GLY A 55 -5.46 0.76 16.11
C GLY A 55 -4.91 -0.67 15.92
N LEU A 56 -4.13 -0.84 14.85
CA LEU A 56 -3.48 -2.09 14.47
C LEU A 56 -2.23 -2.38 15.33
N SER A 57 -2.11 -3.63 15.78
CA SER A 57 -0.92 -4.17 16.45
C SER A 57 0.26 -4.29 15.47
N LEU A 58 1.49 -4.15 15.98
CA LEU A 58 2.71 -4.34 15.20
C LEU A 58 2.74 -5.69 14.45
N VAL A 59 2.33 -6.78 15.13
CA VAL A 59 2.29 -8.13 14.53
C VAL A 59 1.31 -8.16 13.35
N PHE A 60 0.13 -7.58 13.51
CA PHE A 60 -0.89 -7.56 12.46
C PHE A 60 -0.49 -6.67 11.28
N ALA A 61 0.20 -5.54 11.52
CA ALA A 61 0.79 -4.74 10.45
C ALA A 61 1.84 -5.55 9.65
N THR A 62 2.68 -6.34 10.31
CA THR A 62 3.59 -7.28 9.62
C THR A 62 2.82 -8.30 8.77
N LEU A 63 1.74 -8.88 9.30
CA LEU A 63 0.91 -9.85 8.56
C LEU A 63 0.26 -9.22 7.32
N CYS A 64 -0.23 -7.97 7.40
CA CYS A 64 -0.79 -7.26 6.26
C CYS A 64 0.25 -7.00 5.14
N ILE A 65 1.51 -6.76 5.49
CA ILE A 65 2.58 -6.58 4.49
C ILE A 65 2.99 -7.93 3.88
N ILE A 66 2.94 -9.04 4.63
CA ILE A 66 3.16 -10.39 4.07
C ILE A 66 2.00 -10.79 3.13
N ASP A 67 0.76 -10.49 3.50
CA ASP A 67 -0.42 -10.69 2.64
C ASP A 67 -0.31 -9.93 1.31
N LEU A 68 0.20 -8.68 1.35
CA LEU A 68 0.41 -7.86 0.16
C LEU A 68 1.39 -8.50 -0.85
N PHE A 69 2.42 -9.20 -0.38
CA PHE A 69 3.31 -9.99 -1.25
C PHE A 69 2.68 -11.34 -1.66
N GLY A 70 1.94 -11.96 -0.73
CA GLY A 70 1.24 -13.22 -0.94
C GLY A 70 2.15 -14.37 -1.36
N VAL A 71 1.74 -15.08 -2.42
CA VAL A 71 2.34 -16.35 -2.87
C VAL A 71 3.27 -16.23 -4.09
N PHE A 72 3.30 -15.08 -4.76
CA PHE A 72 4.18 -14.85 -5.92
C PHE A 72 5.69 -14.99 -5.63
N PRO A 73 6.22 -14.62 -4.44
CA PRO A 73 7.62 -14.85 -4.10
C PRO A 73 8.02 -16.34 -4.11
N ILE A 74 7.03 -17.24 -3.98
CA ILE A 74 7.18 -18.70 -4.10
C ILE A 74 6.89 -19.13 -5.55
N VAL A 75 5.75 -18.72 -6.11
CA VAL A 75 5.19 -19.29 -7.35
C VAL A 75 5.75 -18.67 -8.64
N ALA A 76 6.21 -17.41 -8.59
CA ALA A 76 6.52 -16.61 -9.78
C ALA A 76 7.97 -16.11 -9.87
N LEU A 77 8.57 -15.68 -8.74
CA LEU A 77 9.93 -15.12 -8.75
C LEU A 77 11.07 -16.09 -9.12
N PRO A 78 11.03 -17.41 -8.84
CA PRO A 78 12.18 -18.27 -9.13
C PRO A 78 12.60 -18.30 -10.60
N ARG A 79 11.67 -18.22 -11.56
CA ARG A 79 12.00 -18.31 -12.99
C ARG A 79 12.78 -17.08 -13.53
N PRO A 80 12.32 -15.82 -13.38
CA PRO A 80 13.09 -14.62 -13.76
C PRO A 80 14.50 -14.57 -13.17
N ILE A 81 14.68 -15.11 -11.96
CA ILE A 81 15.96 -15.15 -11.25
C ILE A 81 16.89 -16.20 -11.85
N ILE A 82 16.36 -17.38 -12.17
CA ILE A 82 17.08 -18.43 -12.92
C ILE A 82 17.50 -17.90 -14.29
N ASP A 83 16.61 -17.22 -15.03
CA ASP A 83 16.91 -16.71 -16.38
C ASP A 83 18.08 -15.73 -16.41
N CYS A 84 18.24 -14.90 -15.37
CA CYS A 84 19.39 -14.02 -15.18
C CYS A 84 20.72 -14.74 -14.90
N GLY A 85 20.70 -16.06 -14.68
CA GLY A 85 21.85 -16.84 -14.23
C GLY A 85 22.40 -16.30 -12.91
N TRP A 86 23.73 -16.27 -12.77
CA TRP A 86 24.39 -15.83 -11.53
C TRP A 86 24.12 -14.37 -11.12
N LEU A 87 23.68 -13.50 -12.05
CA LEU A 87 23.32 -12.11 -11.75
C LEU A 87 21.93 -11.95 -11.11
N GLY A 88 21.06 -12.95 -11.21
CA GLY A 88 19.70 -12.87 -10.66
C GLY A 88 19.67 -12.67 -9.14
N LEU A 89 20.54 -13.38 -8.42
CA LEU A 89 20.58 -13.31 -6.95
C LEU A 89 21.17 -11.98 -6.41
N PRO A 90 22.29 -11.45 -6.94
CA PRO A 90 22.73 -10.08 -6.66
C PRO A 90 21.67 -9.02 -7.00
N LEU A 91 20.98 -9.15 -8.14
CA LEU A 91 19.90 -8.22 -8.54
C LEU A 91 18.77 -8.21 -7.50
N ALA A 92 18.27 -9.39 -7.11
CA ALA A 92 17.24 -9.51 -6.08
C ALA A 92 17.68 -8.89 -4.76
N ALA A 93 18.91 -9.17 -4.29
CA ALA A 93 19.43 -8.62 -3.04
C ALA A 93 19.53 -7.08 -3.07
N VAL A 94 19.98 -6.50 -4.19
CA VAL A 94 20.07 -5.03 -4.37
C VAL A 94 18.68 -4.39 -4.41
N VAL A 95 17.75 -4.91 -5.22
CA VAL A 95 16.38 -4.36 -5.31
C VAL A 95 15.66 -4.49 -3.97
N PHE A 96 15.77 -5.64 -3.29
CA PHE A 96 15.18 -5.88 -1.97
C PHE A 96 15.70 -4.90 -0.92
N ALA A 97 17.02 -4.68 -0.85
CA ALA A 97 17.62 -3.72 0.08
C ALA A 97 17.20 -2.27 -0.23
N LEU A 98 17.06 -1.93 -1.51
CA LEU A 98 16.55 -0.64 -1.96
C LEU A 98 15.07 -0.44 -1.59
N GLN A 99 14.20 -1.43 -1.81
CA GLN A 99 12.77 -1.37 -1.43
C GLN A 99 12.59 -1.20 0.08
N VAL A 100 13.36 -1.91 0.91
CA VAL A 100 13.35 -1.71 2.38
C VAL A 100 13.77 -0.29 2.74
N TYR A 101 14.81 0.25 2.09
CA TYR A 101 15.27 1.62 2.33
C TYR A 101 14.23 2.67 1.96
N THR A 102 13.61 2.60 0.78
CA THR A 102 12.61 3.57 0.31
C THR A 102 11.30 3.45 1.09
N ALA A 103 10.91 2.24 1.49
CA ALA A 103 9.77 1.98 2.37
C ALA A 103 9.96 2.64 3.76
N LEU A 104 11.13 2.46 4.38
CA LEU A 104 11.50 3.15 5.62
C LEU A 104 11.55 4.68 5.46
N LEU A 105 12.03 5.16 4.30
CA LEU A 105 12.12 6.58 4.00
C LEU A 105 10.73 7.23 3.87
N LEU A 106 9.80 6.56 3.19
CA LEU A 106 8.41 6.98 3.05
C LEU A 106 7.69 6.98 4.42
N GLY A 107 7.92 5.96 5.25
CA GLY A 107 7.39 5.92 6.62
C GLY A 107 7.90 7.07 7.51
N ARG A 108 9.17 7.47 7.35
CA ARG A 108 9.73 8.66 8.01
C ARG A 108 9.11 9.95 7.48
N CYS A 109 8.77 10.03 6.20
CA CYS A 109 8.07 11.19 5.63
C CYS A 109 6.72 11.41 6.33
N TRP A 110 5.97 10.34 6.60
CA TRP A 110 4.69 10.45 7.31
C TRP A 110 4.85 10.99 8.74
N VAL A 111 5.74 10.40 9.55
CA VAL A 111 6.02 10.87 10.92
C VAL A 111 6.49 12.33 10.94
N LEU A 112 7.26 12.74 9.94
CA LEU A 112 7.76 14.11 9.82
C LEU A 112 6.71 15.11 9.31
N ALA A 113 5.68 14.64 8.60
CA ALA A 113 4.51 15.45 8.24
C ALA A 113 3.56 15.65 9.44
N GLU A 114 3.37 14.60 10.25
CA GLU A 114 2.52 14.62 11.45
C GLU A 114 3.08 15.55 12.56
N ASP A 115 4.41 15.79 12.63
CA ASP A 115 5.05 16.84 13.46
C ASP A 115 4.85 18.28 12.94
N ILE A 116 4.49 18.45 11.65
CA ILE A 116 4.32 19.78 11.03
C ILE A 116 2.84 20.19 11.00
N ASP A 117 1.93 19.31 10.55
CA ASP A 117 0.47 19.51 10.61
C ASP A 117 -0.16 18.22 11.20
N PRO A 118 -0.39 18.14 12.52
CA PRO A 118 -0.91 16.92 13.15
C PRO A 118 -2.31 16.54 12.67
N THR A 119 -3.07 17.51 12.15
CA THR A 119 -4.41 17.27 11.59
C THR A 119 -4.38 16.72 10.17
N ILE A 120 -3.19 16.42 9.60
CA ILE A 120 -3.05 15.74 8.30
C ILE A 120 -3.74 14.37 8.30
N VAL A 121 -3.79 13.70 9.45
CA VAL A 121 -4.45 12.41 9.67
C VAL A 121 -5.97 12.53 9.45
N ASP A 122 -6.60 13.56 10.02
CA ASP A 122 -8.05 13.79 9.90
C ASP A 122 -8.43 14.43 8.55
N LYS A 123 -7.53 15.23 7.97
CA LYS A 123 -7.72 15.95 6.71
C LYS A 123 -7.63 15.07 5.46
N SER A 124 -6.87 13.96 5.48
CA SER A 124 -6.70 13.11 4.31
C SER A 124 -6.69 11.61 4.62
N ARG A 125 -7.68 10.92 4.04
CA ARG A 125 -7.78 9.46 3.97
C ARG A 125 -6.68 8.82 3.09
N TYR A 126 -6.01 9.61 2.25
CA TYR A 126 -5.02 9.14 1.28
C TYR A 126 -3.63 9.70 1.67
N PRO A 127 -2.88 8.99 2.53
CA PRO A 127 -1.69 9.55 3.17
C PRO A 127 -0.56 9.86 2.18
N TYR A 128 -0.35 9.01 1.17
CA TYR A 128 0.66 9.25 0.12
C TYR A 128 0.31 10.53 -0.69
N ALA A 129 -0.94 10.66 -1.15
CA ALA A 129 -1.42 11.84 -1.86
C ALA A 129 -1.34 13.12 -1.00
N ALA A 130 -1.52 13.01 0.31
CA ALA A 130 -1.36 14.11 1.26
C ALA A 130 0.10 14.56 1.39
N LEU A 131 1.07 13.63 1.49
CA LEU A 131 2.50 13.97 1.47
C LEU A 131 2.89 14.68 0.16
N ALA A 132 2.38 14.20 -0.98
CA ALA A 132 2.59 14.85 -2.27
C ALA A 132 1.99 16.27 -2.30
N HIS A 133 0.78 16.47 -1.77
CA HIS A 133 0.14 17.78 -1.65
C HIS A 133 0.95 18.74 -0.76
N MET A 134 1.37 18.28 0.40
CA MET A 134 2.11 19.05 1.40
C MET A 134 3.51 19.45 0.92
N THR A 135 4.18 18.59 0.16
CA THR A 135 5.59 18.79 -0.24
C THR A 135 5.77 19.39 -1.64
N MET A 136 4.80 19.17 -2.54
CA MET A 136 4.90 19.54 -3.96
C MET A 136 3.60 20.12 -4.56
N GLY A 137 2.56 20.34 -3.75
CA GLY A 137 1.33 21.00 -4.17
C GLY A 137 0.30 20.11 -4.88
N PRO A 138 -0.87 20.67 -5.25
CA PRO A 138 -2.02 19.89 -5.70
C PRO A 138 -1.81 19.17 -7.03
N THR A 139 -0.98 19.70 -7.94
CA THR A 139 -0.68 19.05 -9.22
C THR A 139 0.06 17.73 -9.01
N MET A 140 1.11 17.72 -8.19
CA MET A 140 1.85 16.49 -7.89
C MET A 140 1.03 15.52 -7.04
N SER A 141 0.15 16.02 -6.16
CA SER A 141 -0.82 15.17 -5.45
C SER A 141 -1.71 14.39 -6.41
N LYS A 142 -2.28 15.04 -7.44
CA LYS A 142 -3.09 14.37 -8.47
C LYS A 142 -2.28 13.34 -9.27
N VAL A 143 -1.08 13.69 -9.72
CA VAL A 143 -0.19 12.77 -10.47
C VAL A 143 0.14 11.52 -9.63
N VAL A 144 0.49 11.72 -8.36
CA VAL A 144 0.81 10.62 -7.43
C VAL A 144 -0.42 9.75 -7.16
N THR A 145 -1.61 10.34 -6.98
CA THR A 145 -2.85 9.55 -6.79
C THR A 145 -3.14 8.69 -8.01
N VAL A 146 -3.13 9.26 -9.23
CA VAL A 146 -3.36 8.50 -10.47
C VAL A 146 -2.32 7.39 -10.65
N LEU A 147 -1.05 7.65 -10.33
CA LEU A 147 0.01 6.64 -10.43
C LEU A 147 -0.19 5.49 -9.42
N LEU A 148 -0.62 5.80 -8.19
CA LEU A 148 -1.00 4.81 -7.18
C LEU A 148 -2.21 3.97 -7.63
N ASP A 149 -3.27 4.64 -8.10
CA ASP A 149 -4.50 3.99 -8.57
C ASP A 149 -4.19 3.00 -9.68
N VAL A 150 -3.44 3.42 -10.71
CA VAL A 150 -3.07 2.58 -11.85
C VAL A 150 -2.11 1.46 -11.45
N THR A 151 -1.25 1.66 -10.44
CA THR A 151 -0.37 0.60 -9.90
C THR A 151 -1.16 -0.49 -9.18
N VAL A 152 -2.05 -0.10 -8.25
CA VAL A 152 -2.89 -1.05 -7.49
C VAL A 152 -3.91 -1.74 -8.41
N PHE A 153 -4.44 -1.03 -9.40
CA PHE A 153 -5.28 -1.60 -10.44
C PHE A 153 -4.52 -2.63 -11.30
N GLY A 154 -3.33 -2.26 -11.78
CA GLY A 154 -2.47 -3.11 -12.59
C GLY A 154 -2.11 -4.42 -11.87
N ALA A 155 -1.84 -4.35 -10.56
CA ALA A 155 -1.54 -5.52 -9.73
C ALA A 155 -2.68 -6.56 -9.68
N GLY A 156 -3.93 -6.17 -9.94
CA GLY A 156 -5.05 -7.12 -10.05
C GLY A 156 -5.00 -8.02 -11.30
N VAL A 157 -4.33 -7.59 -12.37
CA VAL A 157 -4.25 -8.33 -13.65
C VAL A 157 -3.39 -9.61 -13.56
N PRO A 158 -2.13 -9.59 -13.09
CA PRO A 158 -1.33 -10.81 -12.96
C PRO A 158 -1.92 -11.75 -11.88
N ASN A 159 -2.60 -11.21 -10.87
CA ASN A 159 -3.35 -11.96 -9.86
C ASN A 159 -4.45 -12.81 -10.52
N LEU A 160 -5.35 -12.19 -11.29
CA LEU A 160 -6.40 -12.90 -12.02
C LEU A 160 -5.83 -13.93 -13.01
N LEU A 161 -4.73 -13.61 -13.72
CA LEU A 161 -4.09 -14.53 -14.67
C LEU A 161 -3.47 -15.77 -14.01
N VAL A 162 -2.75 -15.62 -12.89
CA VAL A 162 -2.19 -16.78 -12.17
C VAL A 162 -3.33 -17.62 -11.55
N ALA A 163 -4.37 -16.98 -11.03
CA ALA A 163 -5.55 -17.67 -10.53
C ALA A 163 -6.26 -18.50 -11.61
N SER A 164 -6.44 -17.98 -12.84
CA SER A 164 -7.11 -18.71 -13.92
C SER A 164 -6.26 -19.84 -14.49
N GLN A 165 -4.94 -19.63 -14.62
CA GLN A 165 -3.97 -20.68 -14.97
C GLN A 165 -3.98 -21.83 -13.95
N ASN A 166 -4.13 -21.51 -12.66
CA ASN A 166 -4.19 -22.48 -11.59
C ASN A 166 -5.48 -23.31 -11.63
N ILE A 167 -6.64 -22.69 -11.86
CA ILE A 167 -7.89 -23.44 -11.98
C ILE A 167 -7.95 -24.30 -13.26
N GLN A 168 -7.37 -23.86 -14.40
CA GLN A 168 -7.20 -24.77 -15.55
C GLN A 168 -6.33 -25.98 -15.17
N LEU A 169 -5.19 -25.76 -14.49
CA LEU A 169 -4.29 -26.83 -14.06
C LEU A 169 -4.98 -27.83 -13.13
N PHE A 170 -5.86 -27.36 -12.24
CA PHE A 170 -6.71 -28.19 -11.39
C PHE A 170 -7.71 -29.00 -12.22
N GLY A 171 -8.50 -28.35 -13.09
CA GLY A 171 -9.53 -29.00 -13.91
C GLY A 171 -8.98 -30.08 -14.85
N LEU A 172 -7.88 -29.78 -15.55
CA LEU A 172 -7.18 -30.71 -16.44
C LEU A 172 -6.70 -31.97 -15.71
N LYS A 173 -6.07 -31.80 -14.53
CA LYS A 173 -5.46 -32.91 -13.78
C LYS A 173 -6.44 -33.67 -12.88
N MET A 174 -7.58 -33.07 -12.50
CA MET A 174 -8.64 -33.76 -11.74
C MET A 174 -9.61 -34.54 -12.63
N THR A 175 -9.76 -34.17 -13.91
CA THR A 175 -10.76 -34.78 -14.81
C THR A 175 -10.14 -35.71 -15.84
N ASP A 176 -8.93 -36.23 -15.60
CA ASP A 176 -8.15 -37.05 -16.53
C ASP A 176 -8.13 -36.50 -17.97
N GLN A 177 -7.81 -35.20 -18.11
CA GLN A 177 -7.80 -34.44 -19.37
C GLN A 177 -9.14 -34.35 -20.13
N ARG A 178 -10.27 -34.83 -19.58
CA ARG A 178 -11.58 -34.83 -20.27
C ARG A 178 -12.23 -33.44 -20.40
N VAL A 179 -11.75 -32.45 -19.65
CA VAL A 179 -12.27 -31.06 -19.65
C VAL A 179 -11.10 -30.09 -19.78
N ASP A 180 -10.70 -29.79 -21.02
CA ASP A 180 -9.76 -28.70 -21.31
C ASP A 180 -10.52 -27.39 -21.54
N LEU A 181 -10.86 -26.73 -20.44
CA LEU A 181 -11.29 -25.34 -20.46
C LEU A 181 -10.07 -24.44 -20.32
N SER A 182 -9.70 -23.77 -21.41
CA SER A 182 -8.59 -22.81 -21.45
C SER A 182 -8.68 -21.77 -20.33
N PHE A 183 -7.53 -21.38 -19.77
CA PHE A 183 -7.43 -20.37 -18.71
C PHE A 183 -8.06 -19.01 -19.07
N CYS A 184 -8.26 -18.70 -20.36
CA CYS A 184 -9.04 -17.52 -20.80
C CYS A 184 -10.50 -17.57 -20.28
N TYR A 185 -11.18 -18.72 -20.43
CA TYR A 185 -12.54 -18.90 -19.91
C TYR A 185 -12.56 -18.85 -18.38
N TRP A 186 -11.55 -19.44 -17.73
CA TRP A 186 -11.40 -19.34 -16.27
C TRP A 186 -11.12 -17.91 -15.78
N LEU A 187 -10.48 -17.05 -16.58
CA LEU A 187 -10.25 -15.64 -16.26
C LEU A 187 -11.58 -14.89 -16.14
N ILE A 188 -12.49 -15.11 -17.11
CA ILE A 188 -13.85 -14.56 -17.08
C ILE A 188 -14.65 -15.13 -15.91
N VAL A 189 -14.64 -16.45 -15.71
CA VAL A 189 -15.37 -17.12 -14.62
C VAL A 189 -14.91 -16.63 -13.24
N LEU A 190 -13.59 -16.50 -13.02
CA LEU A 190 -13.04 -15.98 -11.77
C LEU A 190 -13.36 -14.49 -11.59
N GLY A 191 -13.29 -13.67 -12.65
CA GLY A 191 -13.71 -12.26 -12.59
C GLY A 191 -15.17 -12.11 -12.14
N ILE A 192 -16.08 -12.91 -12.72
CA ILE A 192 -17.50 -12.93 -12.34
C ILE A 192 -17.69 -13.43 -10.90
N LEU A 193 -16.98 -14.48 -10.49
CA LEU A 193 -17.04 -15.05 -9.14
C LEU A 193 -16.50 -14.08 -8.07
N LEU A 194 -15.47 -13.29 -8.42
CA LEU A 194 -14.86 -12.30 -7.55
C LEU A 194 -15.72 -11.05 -7.39
N CYS A 195 -16.39 -10.56 -8.44
CA CYS A 195 -17.26 -9.38 -8.39
C CYS A 195 -18.12 -9.27 -7.10
N PRO A 196 -18.96 -10.25 -6.71
CA PRO A 196 -19.77 -10.16 -5.50
C PRO A 196 -18.93 -10.13 -4.19
N ILE A 197 -17.77 -10.78 -4.16
CA ILE A 197 -16.81 -10.69 -3.04
C ILE A 197 -16.23 -9.26 -2.98
N MET A 198 -15.86 -8.70 -4.13
CA MET A 198 -15.37 -7.33 -4.25
C MET A 198 -16.44 -6.28 -3.93
N TRP A 199 -17.75 -6.56 -4.03
CA TRP A 199 -18.81 -5.60 -3.67
C TRP A 199 -18.96 -5.40 -2.15
N LEU A 200 -18.46 -6.32 -1.34
CA LEU A 200 -18.50 -6.18 0.11
C LEU A 200 -17.70 -4.96 0.56
N GLY A 201 -18.24 -4.22 1.53
CA GLY A 201 -17.48 -3.18 2.23
C GLY A 201 -16.26 -3.77 2.93
N SER A 202 -15.21 -2.95 3.14
CA SER A 202 -13.93 -3.42 3.71
C SER A 202 -14.16 -4.37 4.89
N PRO A 203 -13.60 -5.59 4.87
CA PRO A 203 -14.05 -6.67 5.74
C PRO A 203 -13.92 -6.26 7.20
N LYS A 204 -15.05 -6.25 7.91
CA LYS A 204 -15.17 -5.75 9.30
C LYS A 204 -14.21 -6.45 10.27
N ASP A 205 -13.75 -7.63 9.89
CA ASP A 205 -12.82 -8.50 10.61
C ASP A 205 -11.50 -8.73 9.83
N MET A 206 -10.88 -7.68 9.27
CA MET A 206 -9.58 -7.78 8.56
C MET A 206 -8.50 -8.55 9.35
N LYS A 207 -8.59 -8.54 10.69
CA LYS A 207 -7.74 -9.31 11.63
C LYS A 207 -7.70 -10.80 11.32
N TRP A 208 -8.84 -11.42 11.02
CA TRP A 208 -8.89 -12.84 10.69
C TRP A 208 -8.39 -13.11 9.27
N LEU A 209 -8.72 -12.25 8.31
CA LEU A 209 -8.32 -12.44 6.91
C LEU A 209 -6.80 -12.42 6.71
N ALA A 210 -6.06 -11.46 7.27
CA ALA A 210 -4.61 -11.44 7.11
C ALA A 210 -3.91 -12.61 7.84
N VAL A 211 -4.49 -13.11 8.95
CA VAL A 211 -4.00 -14.32 9.63
C VAL A 211 -4.22 -15.56 8.75
N THR A 212 -5.44 -15.76 8.25
CA THR A 212 -5.76 -16.87 7.32
C THR A 212 -4.93 -16.81 6.05
N SER A 213 -4.71 -15.62 5.50
CA SER A 213 -3.84 -15.37 4.34
C SER A 213 -2.40 -15.79 4.62
N VAL A 214 -1.75 -15.25 5.66
CA VAL A 214 -0.34 -15.60 5.94
C VAL A 214 -0.17 -17.08 6.31
N CYS A 215 -1.13 -17.69 7.00
CA CYS A 215 -1.16 -19.15 7.19
C CYS A 215 -1.23 -19.90 5.85
N THR A 216 -2.04 -19.42 4.90
CA THR A 216 -2.15 -19.99 3.55
C THR A 216 -0.84 -19.84 2.77
N VAL A 217 -0.18 -18.67 2.81
CA VAL A 217 1.15 -18.45 2.21
C VAL A 217 2.18 -19.45 2.74
N LEU A 218 2.20 -19.68 4.06
CA LEU A 218 3.13 -20.62 4.70
C LEU A 218 2.80 -22.09 4.35
N SER A 219 1.52 -22.47 4.30
CA SER A 219 1.10 -23.79 3.82
C SER A 219 1.48 -24.02 2.35
N VAL A 220 1.28 -23.02 1.49
CA VAL A 220 1.69 -23.04 0.09
C VAL A 220 3.20 -23.22 -0.05
N ALA A 221 4.02 -22.53 0.75
CA ALA A 221 5.46 -22.69 0.74
C ALA A 221 5.88 -24.15 1.03
N VAL A 222 5.37 -24.72 2.13
CA VAL A 222 5.69 -26.10 2.55
C VAL A 222 5.19 -27.13 1.53
N LEU A 223 3.97 -26.97 1.00
CA LEU A 223 3.42 -27.87 -0.04
C LEU A 223 4.18 -27.74 -1.36
N THR A 224 4.68 -26.55 -1.70
CA THR A 224 5.52 -26.33 -2.88
C THR A 224 6.87 -27.03 -2.71
N TRP A 225 7.55 -26.83 -1.58
CA TRP A 225 8.86 -27.46 -1.33
C TRP A 225 8.78 -28.99 -1.25
N THR A 226 7.75 -29.54 -0.61
CA THR A 226 7.56 -31.01 -0.56
C THR A 226 7.24 -31.58 -1.93
N ALA A 227 6.35 -30.96 -2.72
CA ALA A 227 6.07 -31.37 -4.09
C ALA A 227 7.30 -31.27 -5.02
N MET A 228 8.12 -30.22 -4.88
CA MET A 228 9.39 -30.10 -5.61
C MET A 228 10.39 -31.19 -5.22
N VAL A 229 10.59 -31.44 -3.92
CA VAL A 229 11.53 -32.47 -3.46
C VAL A 229 11.09 -33.87 -3.92
N GLN A 230 9.79 -34.18 -3.87
CA GLN A 230 9.21 -35.48 -4.27
C GLN A 230 9.02 -35.69 -5.78
N ASP A 231 9.34 -34.70 -6.62
CA ASP A 231 9.16 -34.82 -8.08
C ASP A 231 10.23 -35.71 -8.74
N ASP A 232 9.98 -37.01 -8.86
CA ASP A 232 10.89 -37.95 -9.54
C ASP A 232 10.67 -38.02 -11.07
N SER A 233 9.99 -37.03 -11.68
CA SER A 233 9.73 -37.02 -13.14
C SER A 233 10.92 -36.61 -14.00
N LEU A 234 11.96 -36.02 -13.42
CA LEU A 234 13.19 -35.65 -14.12
C LEU A 234 14.12 -36.86 -14.29
N PRO A 235 14.72 -37.08 -15.49
CA PRO A 235 15.63 -38.20 -15.72
C PRO A 235 16.82 -38.23 -14.75
N ALA A 236 17.20 -39.42 -14.29
CA ALA A 236 18.40 -39.61 -13.49
C ALA A 236 19.64 -39.12 -14.26
N GLY A 237 20.37 -38.16 -13.67
CA GLY A 237 21.49 -37.47 -14.33
C GLY A 237 21.11 -36.22 -15.13
N TYR A 238 19.86 -35.74 -15.04
CA TYR A 238 19.50 -34.40 -15.53
C TYR A 238 20.37 -33.34 -14.84
N ASN A 239 21.15 -32.60 -15.64
CA ASN A 239 21.94 -31.47 -15.17
C ASN A 239 21.15 -30.18 -15.43
N PRO A 240 20.75 -29.41 -14.40
CA PRO A 240 20.02 -28.16 -14.59
C PRO A 240 20.90 -27.17 -15.37
N MET A 241 20.47 -26.85 -16.60
CA MET A 241 21.23 -25.96 -17.47
C MET A 241 21.13 -24.51 -16.97
N TRP A 242 22.29 -23.88 -16.81
CA TRP A 242 22.40 -22.48 -16.40
C TRP A 242 22.32 -21.57 -17.63
N THR A 243 21.40 -20.60 -17.63
CA THR A 243 21.38 -19.55 -18.65
C THR A 243 22.57 -18.62 -18.47
N LYS A 244 23.06 -18.07 -19.58
CA LYS A 244 24.06 -16.99 -19.56
C LYS A 244 23.35 -15.67 -19.27
N PRO A 245 23.88 -14.80 -18.39
CA PRO A 245 23.26 -13.52 -18.11
C PRO A 245 23.14 -12.66 -19.38
N SER A 246 21.99 -12.01 -19.57
CA SER A 246 21.77 -11.00 -20.62
C SER A 246 21.17 -9.74 -20.00
N TRP A 247 21.48 -8.58 -20.58
CA TRP A 247 20.94 -7.29 -20.12
C TRP A 247 19.42 -7.19 -20.28
N GLU A 248 18.87 -7.86 -21.29
CA GLU A 248 17.43 -7.96 -21.56
C GLU A 248 16.73 -8.76 -20.45
N ALA A 249 17.25 -9.94 -20.08
CA ALA A 249 16.73 -10.72 -18.95
C ALA A 249 16.88 -9.98 -17.61
N LEU A 250 18.02 -9.31 -17.39
CA LEU A 250 18.29 -8.54 -16.17
C LEU A 250 17.28 -7.38 -15.99
N ALA A 251 16.93 -6.68 -17.07
CA ALA A 251 15.98 -5.58 -17.04
C ALA A 251 14.53 -6.06 -16.83
N ILE A 252 14.13 -7.16 -17.49
CA ILE A 252 12.81 -7.77 -17.31
C ILE A 252 12.66 -8.32 -15.88
N ALA A 253 13.69 -9.02 -15.37
CA ALA A 253 13.71 -9.51 -14.00
C ALA A 253 13.68 -8.36 -12.99
N TYR A 254 14.43 -7.26 -13.21
CA TYR A 254 14.31 -6.05 -12.38
C TYR A 254 12.86 -5.56 -12.32
N GLY A 255 12.16 -5.47 -13.46
CA GLY A 255 10.76 -5.05 -13.51
C GLY A 255 9.85 -5.97 -12.67
N ILE A 256 10.00 -7.28 -12.82
CA ILE A 256 9.21 -8.26 -12.05
C ILE A 256 9.52 -8.20 -10.54
N ILE A 257 10.79 -8.07 -10.15
CA ILE A 257 11.22 -7.97 -8.74
C ILE A 257 10.77 -6.63 -8.14
N ALA A 258 10.85 -5.54 -8.90
CA ALA A 258 10.41 -4.20 -8.52
C ALA A 258 8.89 -4.13 -8.31
N PHE A 259 8.10 -4.81 -9.14
CA PHE A 259 6.67 -5.03 -8.90
C PHE A 259 6.47 -5.86 -7.62
N GLN A 260 7.13 -7.01 -7.53
CA GLN A 260 6.78 -8.02 -6.54
C GLN A 260 7.16 -7.66 -5.10
N PHE A 261 8.16 -6.81 -4.91
CA PHE A 261 8.53 -6.27 -3.60
C PHE A 261 8.07 -4.82 -3.40
N ASP A 262 7.14 -4.31 -4.21
CA ASP A 262 6.56 -2.99 -3.96
C ASP A 262 5.53 -3.03 -2.82
N VAL A 263 5.78 -2.22 -1.80
CA VAL A 263 4.86 -1.96 -0.69
C VAL A 263 4.35 -0.52 -0.67
N HIS A 264 4.96 0.38 -1.46
CA HIS A 264 4.81 1.83 -1.34
C HIS A 264 3.35 2.31 -1.50
N PRO A 265 2.48 1.70 -2.34
CA PRO A 265 1.09 2.13 -2.42
C PRO A 265 0.26 1.93 -1.16
N MET A 266 0.55 0.89 -0.37
CA MET A 266 -0.26 0.49 0.80
C MET A 266 0.41 0.77 2.15
N ILE A 267 1.74 0.93 2.18
CA ILE A 267 2.53 1.03 3.41
C ILE A 267 2.09 2.17 4.33
N LEU A 268 1.70 3.32 3.76
CA LEU A 268 1.26 4.47 4.53
C LEU A 268 -0.17 4.31 5.08
N THR A 269 -1.03 3.59 4.36
CA THR A 269 -2.37 3.22 4.86
C THR A 269 -2.22 2.34 6.10
N VAL A 270 -1.41 1.28 6.00
CA VAL A 270 -1.06 0.42 7.15
C VAL A 270 -0.43 1.23 8.29
N GLN A 271 0.43 2.20 7.99
CA GLN A 271 1.06 3.06 9.00
C GLN A 271 0.06 3.96 9.73
N VAL A 272 -0.88 4.60 9.04
CA VAL A 272 -1.89 5.48 9.65
C VAL A 272 -2.74 4.71 10.67
N ASP A 273 -3.09 3.47 10.32
CA ASP A 273 -3.94 2.60 11.13
C ASP A 273 -3.21 1.97 12.34
N MET A 274 -1.88 1.99 12.40
CA MET A 274 -1.09 1.41 13.51
C MET A 274 -1.23 2.18 14.84
N GLN A 275 -1.40 1.45 15.95
CA GLN A 275 -1.36 2.00 17.33
C GLN A 275 -0.07 2.78 17.64
N HIS A 276 1.01 2.39 16.98
CA HIS A 276 2.34 2.97 17.16
C HIS A 276 3.02 3.09 15.80
N LYS A 277 2.63 4.11 15.03
CA LYS A 277 3.15 4.43 13.69
C LYS A 277 4.68 4.34 13.61
N ASN A 278 5.37 4.78 14.66
CA ASN A 278 6.84 4.79 14.76
C ASN A 278 7.50 3.39 14.77
N LYS A 279 6.74 2.33 15.04
CA LYS A 279 7.20 0.93 15.03
C LYS A 279 7.09 0.27 13.64
N LEU A 280 6.54 0.96 12.63
CA LEU A 280 6.39 0.45 11.26
C LEU A 280 7.69 -0.13 10.68
N GLY A 281 8.85 0.48 10.97
CA GLY A 281 10.14 -0.03 10.49
C GLY A 281 10.43 -1.48 10.87
N LYS A 282 9.94 -1.93 12.03
CA LYS A 282 10.04 -3.32 12.49
C LYS A 282 9.05 -4.25 11.78
N ALA A 283 7.89 -3.75 11.35
CA ALA A 283 6.95 -4.50 10.50
C ALA A 283 7.47 -4.67 9.07
N ILE A 284 8.06 -3.61 8.49
CA ILE A 284 8.72 -3.65 7.18
C ILE A 284 9.84 -4.70 7.22
N LEU A 285 10.80 -4.57 8.13
CA LEU A 285 11.93 -5.49 8.18
C LEU A 285 11.49 -6.94 8.44
N GLY A 286 10.52 -7.18 9.34
CA GLY A 286 10.00 -8.51 9.61
C GLY A 286 9.30 -9.17 8.41
N SER A 287 8.43 -8.41 7.73
CA SER A 287 7.68 -8.92 6.57
C SER A 287 8.60 -9.18 5.36
N PHE A 288 9.54 -8.27 5.09
CA PHE A 288 10.57 -8.48 4.08
C PHE A 288 11.44 -9.70 4.40
N VAL A 289 11.94 -9.86 5.64
CA VAL A 289 12.78 -11.02 6.02
C VAL A 289 12.04 -12.34 5.84
N VAL A 290 10.79 -12.45 6.30
CA VAL A 290 9.99 -13.68 6.09
C VAL A 290 9.81 -13.97 4.60
N THR A 291 9.38 -12.97 3.83
CA THR A 291 9.10 -13.13 2.40
C THR A 291 10.36 -13.44 1.58
N GLY A 292 11.48 -12.79 1.93
CA GLY A 292 12.79 -13.05 1.35
C GLY A 292 13.28 -14.47 1.63
N LEU A 293 13.09 -14.99 2.85
CA LEU A 293 13.42 -16.39 3.18
C LEU A 293 12.57 -17.38 2.36
N LEU A 294 11.26 -17.14 2.22
CA LEU A 294 10.37 -17.97 1.40
C LEU A 294 10.82 -18.01 -0.08
N PHE A 295 11.15 -16.84 -0.64
CA PHE A 295 11.69 -16.70 -1.98
C PHE A 295 13.05 -17.40 -2.14
N MET A 296 13.98 -17.20 -1.20
CA MET A 296 15.33 -17.77 -1.23
C MET A 296 15.31 -19.31 -1.19
N VAL A 297 14.52 -19.90 -0.29
CA VAL A 297 14.40 -21.37 -0.19
C VAL A 297 13.76 -21.94 -1.46
N THR A 298 12.66 -21.35 -1.93
CA THR A 298 11.98 -21.84 -3.15
C THR A 298 12.89 -21.75 -4.37
N THR A 299 13.62 -20.64 -4.53
CA THR A 299 14.55 -20.44 -5.64
C THR A 299 15.76 -21.39 -5.54
N GLY A 300 16.27 -21.67 -4.34
CA GLY A 300 17.36 -22.63 -4.13
C GLY A 300 16.99 -24.07 -4.49
N ILE A 301 15.76 -24.52 -4.18
CA ILE A 301 15.27 -25.83 -4.61
C ILE A 301 15.00 -25.82 -6.13
N ALA A 302 14.50 -24.70 -6.68
CA ALA A 302 14.18 -24.57 -8.10
C ALA A 302 15.43 -24.58 -9.01
N THR A 303 16.49 -23.87 -8.63
CA THR A 303 17.77 -23.87 -9.36
C THR A 303 18.43 -25.24 -9.31
N TRP A 304 18.43 -25.89 -8.14
CA TRP A 304 19.05 -27.20 -7.94
C TRP A 304 18.36 -28.32 -8.73
N LYS A 305 17.02 -28.32 -8.80
CA LYS A 305 16.26 -29.41 -9.42
C LYS A 305 15.88 -29.17 -10.88
N TYR A 306 15.36 -27.98 -11.22
CA TYR A 306 14.79 -27.72 -12.55
C TYR A 306 15.70 -26.85 -13.43
N GLY A 307 16.39 -25.86 -12.85
CA GLY A 307 17.15 -24.86 -13.61
C GLY A 307 16.30 -24.21 -14.70
N ALA A 308 16.88 -24.04 -15.90
CA ALA A 308 16.20 -23.41 -17.05
C ALA A 308 14.98 -24.18 -17.62
N ALA A 309 14.58 -25.32 -17.05
CA ALA A 309 13.33 -26.02 -17.40
C ALA A 309 12.09 -25.52 -16.60
N LEU A 310 12.28 -24.74 -15.53
CA LEU A 310 11.18 -24.24 -14.69
C LEU A 310 10.18 -23.37 -15.47
N ARG A 311 8.88 -23.42 -15.18
CA ARG A 311 7.89 -22.49 -15.77
C ARG A 311 7.77 -21.20 -14.96
N TYR A 312 7.32 -20.11 -15.60
CA TYR A 312 7.06 -18.83 -14.91
C TYR A 312 6.02 -18.98 -13.79
N ASN A 313 4.96 -19.76 -14.02
CA ASN A 313 4.11 -20.27 -12.94
C ASN A 313 4.68 -21.64 -12.52
N LEU A 314 5.39 -21.67 -11.38
CA LEU A 314 6.10 -22.85 -10.89
C LEU A 314 5.18 -24.08 -10.76
N LEU A 315 3.92 -23.88 -10.37
CA LEU A 315 2.94 -24.95 -10.16
C LEU A 315 2.62 -25.72 -11.45
N GLN A 316 2.68 -25.05 -12.60
CA GLN A 316 2.50 -25.70 -13.91
C GLN A 316 3.68 -26.60 -14.30
N GLY A 317 4.84 -26.46 -13.66
CA GLY A 317 6.00 -27.32 -13.86
C GLY A 317 5.95 -28.62 -13.04
N LEU A 318 5.12 -28.68 -11.99
CA LEU A 318 5.07 -29.81 -11.06
C LEU A 318 4.25 -31.00 -11.61
N PRO A 319 4.55 -32.24 -11.18
CA PRO A 319 3.81 -33.45 -11.57
C PRO A 319 2.34 -33.43 -11.10
N ALA A 320 1.54 -34.37 -11.55
CA ALA A 320 0.16 -34.52 -11.08
C ALA A 320 0.11 -35.25 -9.72
N GLY A 321 -0.75 -34.81 -8.79
CA GLY A 321 -0.87 -35.43 -7.47
C GLY A 321 -1.52 -34.52 -6.41
N THR A 322 -1.96 -35.13 -5.32
CA THR A 322 -2.77 -34.48 -4.27
C THR A 322 -2.12 -33.24 -3.66
N LEU A 323 -0.80 -33.26 -3.44
CA LEU A 323 -0.05 -32.10 -2.93
C LEU A 323 -0.20 -30.89 -3.87
N LEU A 324 -0.04 -31.09 -5.18
CA LEU A 324 -0.23 -30.02 -6.16
C LEU A 324 -1.67 -29.53 -6.15
N TYR A 325 -2.66 -30.42 -6.10
CA TYR A 325 -4.08 -30.03 -6.17
C TYR A 325 -4.49 -29.16 -4.99
N VAL A 326 -4.09 -29.53 -3.77
CA VAL A 326 -4.31 -28.72 -2.57
C VAL A 326 -3.56 -27.38 -2.67
N ASN A 327 -2.30 -27.41 -3.10
CA ASN A 327 -1.48 -26.21 -3.24
C ASN A 327 -2.06 -25.21 -4.26
N VAL A 328 -2.51 -25.70 -5.43
CA VAL A 328 -3.14 -24.91 -6.50
C VAL A 328 -4.45 -24.24 -6.03
N LEU A 329 -5.27 -24.94 -5.24
CA LEU A 329 -6.46 -24.35 -4.64
C LEU A 329 -6.11 -23.30 -3.57
N LEU A 330 -5.13 -23.56 -2.70
CA LEU A 330 -4.68 -22.62 -1.68
C LEU A 330 -4.05 -21.35 -2.28
N VAL A 331 -3.23 -21.48 -3.33
CA VAL A 331 -2.67 -20.34 -4.08
C VAL A 331 -3.79 -19.51 -4.71
N THR A 332 -4.81 -20.15 -5.30
CA THR A 332 -5.94 -19.43 -5.89
C THR A 332 -6.76 -18.70 -4.81
N LEU A 333 -7.08 -19.37 -3.70
CA LEU A 333 -7.77 -18.76 -2.55
C LEU A 333 -6.99 -17.57 -1.99
N GLN A 334 -5.68 -17.73 -1.82
CA GLN A 334 -4.80 -16.65 -1.35
C GLN A 334 -4.86 -15.43 -2.26
N ILE A 335 -4.71 -15.61 -3.58
CA ILE A 335 -4.74 -14.51 -4.54
C ILE A 335 -6.09 -13.78 -4.48
N CYS A 336 -7.21 -14.51 -4.33
CA CYS A 336 -8.53 -13.91 -4.13
C CYS A 336 -8.59 -13.06 -2.84
N LEU A 337 -8.04 -13.55 -1.72
CA LEU A 337 -7.98 -12.80 -0.45
C LEU A 337 -7.13 -11.53 -0.57
N SER A 338 -5.90 -11.65 -1.08
CA SER A 338 -4.98 -10.51 -1.21
C SER A 338 -5.51 -9.43 -2.19
N MET A 339 -6.30 -9.81 -3.20
CA MET A 339 -6.99 -8.81 -4.05
C MET A 339 -8.10 -8.06 -3.32
N VAL A 340 -8.89 -8.73 -2.47
CA VAL A 340 -9.93 -8.06 -1.64
C VAL A 340 -9.27 -7.05 -0.69
N VAL A 341 -8.14 -7.41 -0.09
CA VAL A 341 -7.39 -6.53 0.83
C VAL A 341 -6.69 -5.39 0.07
N GLY A 342 -5.82 -5.71 -0.90
CA GLY A 342 -5.01 -4.72 -1.62
C GLY A 342 -5.82 -3.76 -2.50
N GLY A 343 -6.82 -4.28 -3.22
CA GLY A 343 -7.70 -3.45 -4.05
C GLY A 343 -8.61 -2.51 -3.25
N SER A 344 -8.80 -2.76 -1.95
CA SER A 344 -9.76 -2.00 -1.13
C SER A 344 -9.51 -0.49 -1.15
N ALA A 345 -8.25 -0.04 -1.18
CA ALA A 345 -7.89 1.39 -1.20
C ALA A 345 -8.29 2.05 -2.54
N LEU A 346 -7.97 1.40 -3.67
CA LEU A 346 -8.33 1.82 -5.02
C LEU A 346 -9.84 2.02 -5.17
N PHE A 347 -10.65 1.04 -4.74
CA PHE A 347 -12.10 1.18 -4.85
C PHE A 347 -12.64 2.31 -3.96
N GLN A 348 -12.06 2.52 -2.77
CA GLN A 348 -12.48 3.60 -1.88
C GLN A 348 -12.12 4.98 -2.44
N ASP A 349 -10.96 5.14 -3.07
CA ASP A 349 -10.57 6.38 -3.76
C ASP A 349 -11.53 6.70 -4.93
N ILE A 350 -11.77 5.75 -5.84
CA ILE A 350 -12.63 6.00 -7.01
C ILE A 350 -14.09 6.18 -6.58
N GLU A 351 -14.55 5.50 -5.51
CA GLU A 351 -15.86 5.76 -4.88
C GLU A 351 -15.99 7.19 -4.34
N ASP A 352 -15.01 7.65 -3.53
CA ASP A 352 -15.04 9.00 -2.95
C ASP A 352 -14.88 10.07 -4.07
N LYS A 353 -14.03 9.87 -5.09
CA LYS A 353 -13.90 10.76 -6.28
C LYS A 353 -15.20 10.89 -7.09
N LEU A 354 -15.94 9.80 -7.23
CA LEU A 354 -17.24 9.77 -7.93
C LEU A 354 -18.43 10.13 -7.03
N ASN A 355 -18.19 10.52 -5.78
CA ASN A 355 -19.21 10.85 -4.78
C ASN A 355 -20.25 9.71 -4.60
N ILE A 356 -19.80 8.46 -4.63
CA ILE A 356 -20.64 7.28 -4.43
C ILE A 356 -20.85 7.07 -2.92
N PRO A 357 -22.09 6.90 -2.43
CA PRO A 357 -22.35 6.68 -1.01
C PRO A 357 -21.73 5.35 -0.54
N ARG A 358 -21.12 5.38 0.66
CA ARG A 358 -20.33 4.27 1.25
C ARG A 358 -21.15 3.03 1.61
N GLU A 359 -22.48 3.12 1.56
CA GLU A 359 -23.41 2.02 1.76
C GLU A 359 -23.39 1.01 0.58
N PHE A 360 -24.18 -0.06 0.68
CA PHE A 360 -24.34 -1.00 -0.43
C PHE A 360 -25.27 -0.40 -1.49
N SER A 361 -24.68 0.30 -2.47
CA SER A 361 -25.41 0.96 -3.55
C SER A 361 -25.14 0.30 -4.91
N TRP A 362 -26.14 0.26 -5.79
CA TRP A 362 -25.98 -0.33 -7.13
C TRP A 362 -24.86 0.34 -7.94
N ARG A 363 -24.65 1.66 -7.75
CA ARG A 363 -23.54 2.43 -8.34
C ARG A 363 -22.18 1.86 -7.96
N ARG A 364 -22.01 1.45 -6.70
CA ARG A 364 -20.80 0.80 -6.19
C ARG A 364 -20.57 -0.56 -6.85
N CYS A 365 -21.63 -1.37 -6.94
CA CYS A 365 -21.55 -2.69 -7.58
C CYS A 365 -21.17 -2.56 -9.06
N VAL A 366 -21.77 -1.62 -9.79
CA VAL A 366 -21.41 -1.32 -11.19
C VAL A 366 -19.96 -0.84 -11.30
N LEU A 367 -19.52 0.11 -10.46
CA LEU A 367 -18.14 0.60 -10.49
C LEU A 367 -17.13 -0.53 -10.26
N ARG A 368 -17.25 -1.29 -9.16
CA ARG A 368 -16.30 -2.37 -8.84
C ARG A 368 -16.33 -3.48 -9.90
N SER A 369 -17.50 -3.83 -10.43
CA SER A 369 -17.60 -4.80 -11.53
C SER A 369 -16.95 -4.30 -12.81
N SER A 370 -17.08 -3.01 -13.13
CA SER A 370 -16.46 -2.41 -14.32
C SER A 370 -14.93 -2.44 -14.23
N LEU A 371 -14.36 -2.17 -13.05
CA LEU A 371 -12.92 -2.26 -12.82
C LEU A 371 -12.41 -3.71 -12.95
N VAL A 372 -13.09 -4.70 -12.33
CA VAL A 372 -12.74 -6.12 -12.51
C VAL A 372 -12.89 -6.55 -13.98
N ALA A 373 -13.91 -6.08 -14.70
CA ALA A 373 -14.07 -6.36 -16.12
C ALA A 373 -12.92 -5.79 -16.98
N VAL A 374 -12.42 -4.58 -16.69
CA VAL A 374 -11.24 -4.04 -17.38
C VAL A 374 -9.97 -4.84 -17.02
N MET A 375 -9.82 -5.32 -15.78
CA MET A 375 -8.70 -6.23 -15.43
C MET A 375 -8.75 -7.54 -16.23
N VAL A 376 -9.93 -8.14 -16.38
CA VAL A 376 -10.14 -9.34 -17.21
C VAL A 376 -9.83 -9.05 -18.68
N LEU A 377 -10.32 -7.93 -19.24
CA LEU A 377 -10.04 -7.53 -20.62
C LEU A 377 -8.53 -7.30 -20.90
N LEU A 378 -7.78 -6.78 -19.92
CA LEU A 378 -6.33 -6.64 -20.02
C LEU A 378 -5.60 -7.99 -19.95
N GLY A 379 -6.07 -8.93 -19.11
CA GLY A 379 -5.55 -10.29 -19.07
C GLY A 379 -5.87 -11.09 -20.34
N GLU A 380 -7.04 -10.88 -20.95
CA GLU A 380 -7.41 -11.43 -22.27
C GLU A 380 -6.51 -10.88 -23.40
N ALA A 381 -6.15 -9.60 -23.32
CA ALA A 381 -5.29 -8.92 -24.30
C ALA A 381 -3.81 -9.32 -24.18
N VAL A 382 -3.31 -9.50 -22.94
CA VAL A 382 -1.94 -9.95 -22.66
C VAL A 382 -1.96 -11.12 -21.66
N PRO A 383 -2.25 -12.37 -22.12
CA PRO A 383 -2.35 -13.55 -21.26
C PRO A 383 -1.00 -14.09 -20.71
N ARG A 384 -0.06 -13.18 -20.41
CA ARG A 384 1.25 -13.43 -19.83
C ARG A 384 1.48 -12.54 -18.61
N PHE A 385 1.17 -13.08 -17.43
CA PHE A 385 1.29 -12.35 -16.17
C PHE A 385 2.72 -11.87 -15.89
N ASP A 386 3.74 -12.58 -16.37
CA ASP A 386 5.15 -12.22 -16.27
C ASP A 386 5.50 -10.93 -17.03
N LEU A 387 4.97 -10.75 -18.25
CA LEU A 387 5.12 -9.51 -19.01
C LEU A 387 4.38 -8.35 -18.34
N VAL A 388 3.18 -8.60 -17.81
CA VAL A 388 2.37 -7.60 -17.10
C VAL A 388 3.06 -7.12 -15.81
N MET A 389 3.60 -8.03 -14.99
CA MET A 389 4.40 -7.68 -13.81
C MET A 389 5.66 -6.88 -14.21
N GLY A 390 6.39 -7.34 -15.23
CA GLY A 390 7.59 -6.65 -15.74
C GLY A 390 7.29 -5.22 -16.21
N LEU A 391 6.16 -5.02 -16.88
CA LEU A 391 5.71 -3.70 -17.35
C LEU A 391 5.30 -2.78 -16.18
N ILE A 392 4.50 -3.27 -15.23
CA ILE A 392 4.04 -2.47 -14.07
C ILE A 392 5.22 -2.08 -13.18
N GLY A 393 6.08 -3.02 -12.80
CA GLY A 393 7.25 -2.73 -11.97
C GLY A 393 8.35 -1.96 -12.71
N GLY A 394 8.45 -2.17 -14.02
CA GLY A 394 9.34 -1.40 -14.89
C GLY A 394 8.95 0.07 -14.99
N SER A 395 7.65 0.40 -15.04
CA SER A 395 7.17 1.76 -15.39
C SER A 395 6.41 2.52 -14.30
N LEU A 396 5.61 1.84 -13.47
CA LEU A 396 4.68 2.46 -12.52
C LEU A 396 5.22 2.48 -11.09
N THR A 397 5.82 1.38 -10.61
CA THR A 397 6.41 1.35 -9.26
C THR A 397 7.70 2.18 -9.20
N GLY A 398 8.50 2.21 -10.29
CA GLY A 398 9.75 2.99 -10.44
C GLY A 398 9.71 4.40 -9.85
N PRO A 399 8.81 5.30 -10.30
CA PRO A 399 8.68 6.62 -9.72
C PRO A 399 8.15 6.63 -8.27
N LEU A 400 7.24 5.71 -7.92
CA LEU A 400 6.68 5.59 -6.57
C LEU A 400 7.69 5.06 -5.51
N MET A 401 8.69 4.29 -5.92
CA MET A 401 9.74 3.78 -5.03
C MET A 401 10.99 4.68 -5.03
N PHE A 402 11.52 5.04 -6.21
CA PHE A 402 12.83 5.72 -6.30
C PHE A 402 12.78 7.25 -6.44
N VAL A 403 11.67 7.83 -6.91
CA VAL A 403 11.60 9.28 -7.15
C VAL A 403 10.85 10.00 -6.04
N MET A 404 9.64 9.57 -5.70
CA MET A 404 8.78 10.31 -4.74
C MET A 404 9.29 10.28 -3.29
N PRO A 405 9.63 9.12 -2.66
CA PRO A 405 10.02 9.10 -1.24
C PRO A 405 11.26 9.94 -0.90
N PRO A 406 12.36 9.94 -1.70
CA PRO A 406 13.51 10.77 -1.38
C PRO A 406 13.27 12.27 -1.62
N LEU A 407 12.47 12.65 -2.62
CA LEU A 407 12.06 14.05 -2.84
C LEU A 407 11.19 14.56 -1.69
N PHE A 408 10.23 13.77 -1.23
CA PHE A 408 9.38 14.12 -0.09
C PHE A 408 10.23 14.26 1.18
N TYR A 409 11.14 13.33 1.46
CA TYR A 409 12.04 13.38 2.63
C TYR A 409 12.93 14.63 2.62
N ALA A 410 13.44 15.01 1.45
CA ALA A 410 14.24 16.23 1.28
C ALA A 410 13.42 17.51 1.52
N ARG A 411 12.18 17.57 1.01
CA ARG A 411 11.25 18.68 1.27
C ARG A 411 10.87 18.74 2.75
N LEU A 412 10.44 17.63 3.35
CA LEU A 412 9.99 17.55 4.75
C LEU A 412 11.11 17.85 5.76
N ARG A 413 12.35 17.38 5.55
CA ARG A 413 13.48 17.78 6.43
C ARG A 413 13.75 19.28 6.39
N ARG A 414 13.57 19.95 5.24
CA ARG A 414 13.68 21.42 5.14
C ARG A 414 12.52 22.12 5.86
N MET A 415 11.28 21.66 5.65
CA MET A 415 10.08 22.24 6.27
C MET A 415 10.07 22.06 7.80
N SER A 416 10.32 20.85 8.29
CA SER A 416 10.39 20.54 9.73
C SER A 416 11.53 21.28 10.43
N TRP A 417 12.68 21.48 9.76
CA TRP A 417 13.76 22.33 10.25
C TRP A 417 13.37 23.82 10.32
N ARG A 418 12.74 24.37 9.26
CA ARG A 418 12.19 25.75 9.29
C ARG A 418 11.15 25.90 10.42
N ALA A 419 10.24 24.96 10.57
CA ALA A 419 9.24 24.96 11.63
C ALA A 419 9.87 24.94 13.02
N ARG A 420 10.92 24.12 13.26
CA ARG A 420 11.67 24.12 14.54
C ARG A 420 12.38 25.44 14.82
N LEU A 421 12.90 26.14 13.81
CA LEU A 421 13.50 27.47 13.97
C LEU A 421 12.47 28.56 14.28
N LEU A 422 11.19 28.34 13.94
CA LEU A 422 10.09 29.28 14.14
C LEU A 422 9.23 28.98 15.39
N ARG A 423 9.39 27.81 16.04
CA ARG A 423 8.73 27.55 17.34
C ARG A 423 9.34 28.46 18.42
N PRO A 424 8.55 29.30 19.12
CA PRO A 424 9.08 30.15 20.18
C PRO A 424 9.61 29.31 21.35
N PRO A 425 10.62 29.80 22.09
CA PRO A 425 11.23 29.07 23.19
C PRO A 425 10.26 28.88 24.38
N PRO A 426 10.28 27.73 25.08
CA PRO A 426 9.31 27.39 26.14
C PRO A 426 9.39 28.25 27.41
N TRP A 427 10.36 29.16 27.54
CA TRP A 427 10.45 30.13 28.64
C TRP A 427 10.01 31.55 28.24
N GLN A 428 9.53 31.78 27.01
CA GLN A 428 8.87 33.03 26.66
C GLN A 428 7.46 33.02 27.27
N PRO A 429 7.13 33.90 28.23
CA PRO A 429 5.76 33.97 28.75
C PRO A 429 4.82 34.46 27.65
N TYR A 430 3.54 34.05 27.70
CA TYR A 430 2.50 34.59 26.81
C TYR A 430 2.11 36.02 27.23
N ASN A 431 3.07 36.95 27.19
CA ASN A 431 2.87 38.36 27.50
C ASN A 431 2.34 39.13 26.28
N LYS A 432 1.16 38.73 25.80
CA LYS A 432 0.20 39.67 25.24
C LYS A 432 -0.82 39.98 26.34
N PRO A 433 -1.06 41.26 26.70
CA PRO A 433 -2.24 41.61 27.47
C PRO A 433 -3.48 41.09 26.74
N LEU A 434 -4.39 40.42 27.45
CA LEU A 434 -5.63 39.87 26.88
C LEU A 434 -6.67 40.98 26.65
N LEU A 435 -6.41 41.79 25.62
CA LEU A 435 -7.40 42.59 24.93
C LEU A 435 -7.52 42.05 23.49
N GLU A 436 -8.59 41.29 23.27
CA GLU A 436 -9.15 40.98 21.94
C GLU A 436 -8.20 40.32 20.93
N ALA A 437 -7.54 39.24 21.36
CA ALA A 437 -6.91 38.27 20.45
C ALA A 437 -7.99 37.36 19.80
N ASP A 438 -8.70 37.91 18.82
CA ASP A 438 -9.65 37.22 17.92
C ASP A 438 -9.09 35.88 17.37
N GLU A 439 -9.95 34.87 17.17
CA GLU A 439 -9.58 33.54 16.63
C GLU A 439 -8.82 33.65 15.31
N THR A 440 -9.16 34.65 14.48
CA THR A 440 -8.44 34.88 13.22
C THR A 440 -6.95 35.17 13.42
N SER A 441 -6.50 35.59 14.60
CA SER A 441 -5.08 35.88 14.89
C SER A 441 -4.22 34.61 14.96
N LEU A 442 -4.71 33.55 15.61
CA LEU A 442 -4.01 32.27 15.69
C LEU A 442 -3.99 31.56 14.33
N ASP A 443 -5.07 31.68 13.56
CA ASP A 443 -5.12 31.14 12.19
C ASP A 443 -4.29 31.99 11.20
N LYS A 444 -4.21 33.31 11.37
CA LYS A 444 -3.23 34.16 10.64
C LYS A 444 -1.79 33.73 10.94
N GLU A 445 -1.46 33.31 12.15
CA GLU A 445 -0.11 32.82 12.48
C GLU A 445 0.17 31.47 11.81
N LYS A 446 -0.76 30.50 11.89
CA LYS A 446 -0.66 29.22 11.17
C LYS A 446 -0.56 29.42 9.66
N GLU A 447 -1.36 30.33 9.10
CA GLU A 447 -1.41 30.59 7.67
C GLU A 447 -0.19 31.41 7.19
N ALA A 448 0.37 32.29 8.02
CA ALA A 448 1.66 32.94 7.76
C ALA A 448 2.81 31.92 7.77
N VAL A 449 2.81 30.98 8.71
CA VAL A 449 3.78 29.85 8.72
C VAL A 449 3.59 28.99 7.47
N ARG A 450 2.36 28.68 7.05
CA ARG A 450 2.10 27.97 5.78
C ARG A 450 2.56 28.74 4.55
N LEU A 451 2.31 30.04 4.47
CA LEU A 451 2.78 30.90 3.37
C LEU A 451 4.32 30.95 3.31
N MET A 452 4.99 31.05 4.46
CA MET A 452 6.46 31.00 4.54
C MET A 452 7.05 29.61 4.28
N LEU A 453 6.30 28.53 4.52
CA LEU A 453 6.66 27.17 4.09
C LEU A 453 6.42 26.96 2.59
N ALA A 454 5.41 27.59 2.01
CA ALA A 454 5.09 27.55 0.57
C ALA A 454 6.06 28.37 -0.29
N THR A 455 6.68 29.41 0.25
CA THR A 455 7.72 30.19 -0.46
C THR A 455 9.12 29.59 -0.29
N ASP A 456 9.75 29.21 -1.41
CA ASP A 456 11.10 28.60 -1.40
C ASP A 456 12.24 29.62 -1.21
N ARG A 457 11.93 30.92 -1.05
CA ARG A 457 12.93 31.99 -0.83
C ARG A 457 13.47 31.99 0.60
N TYR A 458 14.78 32.23 0.73
CA TYR A 458 15.39 32.70 1.98
C TYR A 458 14.96 34.14 2.27
N PRO A 459 14.61 34.50 3.53
CA PRO A 459 14.77 35.86 4.01
C PRO A 459 16.26 36.12 4.24
N VAL A 460 16.95 36.64 3.22
CA VAL A 460 18.30 37.21 3.39
C VAL A 460 18.12 38.64 3.93
N GLY A 461 18.69 38.93 5.10
CA GLY A 461 18.73 40.30 5.64
C GLY A 461 17.61 40.67 6.60
N GLN A 462 17.64 40.09 7.81
CA GLN A 462 17.51 40.92 9.00
C GLN A 462 18.80 40.75 9.82
N GLN A 463 19.38 41.87 10.24
CA GLN A 463 20.59 41.86 11.07
C GLN A 463 20.24 41.27 12.44
N HIS A 464 21.15 40.49 13.02
CA HIS A 464 21.04 40.07 14.41
C HIS A 464 20.96 41.32 15.32
N PRO A 465 19.95 41.43 16.20
CA PRO A 465 20.09 42.27 17.38
C PRO A 465 21.21 41.68 18.24
N ASP A 466 22.20 42.50 18.62
CA ASP A 466 23.31 42.06 19.44
C ASP A 466 22.83 41.53 20.81
N GLY A 467 23.39 40.39 21.24
CA GLY A 467 23.06 39.73 22.51
C GLY A 467 22.29 38.41 22.39
N TYR A 468 21.91 37.95 21.20
CA TYR A 468 21.15 36.69 21.05
C TYR A 468 22.02 35.43 21.16
N GLN A 469 22.19 34.92 22.38
CA GLN A 469 22.93 33.68 22.65
C GLN A 469 22.01 32.45 22.48
N PRO A 470 22.31 31.51 21.56
CA PRO A 470 21.39 30.41 21.23
C PRO A 470 21.26 29.41 22.38
N TYR A 471 20.04 28.95 22.63
CA TYR A 471 19.74 28.04 23.74
C TYR A 471 20.45 26.69 23.60
N HIS A 472 21.33 26.41 24.55
CA HIS A 472 22.07 25.16 24.64
C HIS A 472 21.26 24.07 25.35
N ASP A 473 20.33 23.44 24.63
CA ASP A 473 19.75 22.18 25.07
C ASP A 473 20.86 21.10 25.18
N GLN A 474 21.12 20.69 26.42
CA GLN A 474 22.21 19.78 26.75
C GLN A 474 21.91 18.33 26.28
N THR A 475 20.64 17.96 26.15
CA THR A 475 20.25 16.64 25.59
C THR A 475 20.52 16.57 24.09
N LEU A 476 20.35 17.69 23.38
CA LEU A 476 20.77 17.79 21.98
C LEU A 476 22.30 17.85 21.83
N GLN A 477 23.06 18.33 22.81
CA GLN A 477 24.53 18.27 22.74
C GLN A 477 25.09 16.84 22.89
N SER A 478 24.56 16.00 23.78
CA SER A 478 25.00 14.61 23.87
C SER A 478 24.69 13.85 22.58
N SER A 479 23.48 14.03 22.04
CA SER A 479 23.10 13.45 20.74
C SER A 479 23.95 13.99 19.59
N ARG A 480 24.30 15.29 19.55
CA ARG A 480 25.23 15.85 18.53
C ARG A 480 26.63 15.25 18.63
N ARG A 481 27.21 15.10 19.84
CA ARG A 481 28.55 14.50 20.01
C ARG A 481 28.59 13.03 19.57
N HIS A 482 27.53 12.25 19.81
CA HIS A 482 27.43 10.87 19.32
C HIS A 482 27.09 10.75 17.81
N ARG A 483 26.25 11.64 17.27
CA ARG A 483 25.88 11.62 15.84
C ARG A 483 27.02 12.07 14.91
N SER A 484 27.93 12.92 15.38
CA SER A 484 28.98 13.52 14.53
C SER A 484 30.17 12.59 14.22
N THR A 485 30.34 11.50 14.96
CA THR A 485 31.57 10.66 14.94
C THR A 485 31.33 9.23 14.48
N SER A 486 30.08 8.80 14.27
CA SER A 486 29.77 7.46 13.76
C SER A 486 30.01 7.34 12.25
N PRO A 487 30.79 6.35 11.77
CA PRO A 487 30.87 6.03 10.36
C PRO A 487 29.50 5.70 9.76
N TRP A 488 29.31 6.01 8.46
CA TRP A 488 28.02 5.86 7.77
C TRP A 488 27.43 4.44 7.88
N TYR A 489 28.26 3.40 7.77
CA TYR A 489 27.83 2.00 7.87
C TYR A 489 27.25 1.66 9.26
N ARG A 490 27.77 2.30 10.32
CA ARG A 490 27.27 2.10 11.70
C ARG A 490 25.89 2.72 11.91
N ARG A 491 25.42 3.61 11.02
CA ARG A 491 24.07 4.19 11.02
C ARG A 491 23.06 3.36 10.22
N LEU A 492 23.52 2.49 9.31
CA LEU A 492 22.67 1.50 8.63
C LEU A 492 22.32 0.32 9.53
N LEU A 493 23.22 -0.04 10.44
CA LEU A 493 23.12 -1.20 11.34
C LEU A 493 22.62 -0.83 12.76
N ASP A 494 22.23 0.42 12.98
CA ASP A 494 21.74 0.90 14.27
C ASP A 494 20.29 0.42 14.51
N PRO A 495 19.97 -0.32 15.59
CA PRO A 495 18.60 -0.78 15.85
C PRO A 495 17.60 0.36 16.06
N ASP A 496 18.03 1.55 16.47
CA ASP A 496 17.18 2.73 16.59
C ASP A 496 16.92 3.43 15.24
N CYS A 497 17.62 3.02 14.18
CA CYS A 497 17.29 3.41 12.80
C CYS A 497 15.94 2.83 12.35
N LEU A 498 15.49 1.72 12.96
CA LEU A 498 14.16 1.13 12.75
C LEU A 498 13.04 1.83 13.52
N SER A 499 13.35 2.70 14.48
CA SER A 499 12.37 3.67 15.00
C SER A 499 12.31 4.88 14.06
N LEU A 500 11.09 5.26 13.67
CA LEU A 500 10.90 6.43 12.82
C LEU A 500 11.14 7.76 13.57
N GLU A 501 11.04 7.75 14.91
CA GLU A 501 11.25 8.93 15.79
C GLU A 501 12.63 9.57 15.61
N THR A 502 13.64 8.76 15.27
CA THR A 502 15.03 9.18 15.10
C THR A 502 15.21 10.31 14.06
N CYS A 503 14.25 10.48 13.14
CA CYS A 503 14.24 11.56 12.15
C CYS A 503 13.70 12.92 12.67
N LEU A 504 12.92 12.94 13.75
CA LEU A 504 12.36 14.18 14.32
C LEU A 504 13.46 15.13 14.83
N GLY A 505 14.55 14.56 15.37
CA GLY A 505 15.75 15.30 15.78
C GLY A 505 16.72 15.65 14.63
N ALA A 506 16.35 15.46 13.36
CA ALA A 506 17.23 15.75 12.22
C ALA A 506 17.14 17.20 11.75
N GLY A 507 18.28 17.74 11.32
CA GLY A 507 18.35 18.98 10.53
C GLY A 507 18.10 18.71 9.03
N PRO A 508 18.40 19.69 8.14
CA PRO A 508 18.39 19.45 6.69
C PRO A 508 19.35 18.31 6.30
N LEU A 509 19.17 17.74 5.10
CA LEU A 509 20.09 16.74 4.55
C LEU A 509 21.52 17.29 4.48
N SER A 510 22.50 16.48 4.89
CA SER A 510 23.92 16.79 4.63
C SER A 510 24.26 16.58 3.15
N GLY A 511 25.35 17.19 2.68
CA GLY A 511 25.78 17.05 1.27
C GLY A 511 25.96 15.60 0.83
N TRP A 512 26.55 14.75 1.68
CA TRP A 512 26.68 13.30 1.42
C TRP A 512 25.34 12.57 1.37
N GLU A 513 24.38 12.92 2.24
CA GLU A 513 23.03 12.35 2.18
C GLU A 513 22.29 12.81 0.90
N MET A 514 22.51 14.04 0.43
CA MET A 514 21.97 14.52 -0.85
C MET A 514 22.60 13.80 -2.04
N VAL A 515 23.93 13.61 -2.07
CA VAL A 515 24.61 12.86 -3.14
C VAL A 515 24.11 11.40 -3.18
N LEU A 516 24.04 10.73 -2.03
CA LEU A 516 23.48 9.37 -1.93
C LEU A 516 22.03 9.31 -2.46
N THR A 517 21.19 10.26 -2.03
CA THR A 517 19.81 10.40 -2.48
C THR A 517 19.73 10.56 -4.00
N SER A 518 20.50 11.49 -4.58
CA SER A 518 20.52 11.74 -6.03
C SER A 518 21.03 10.55 -6.82
N LEU A 519 22.01 9.80 -6.31
CA LEU A 519 22.48 8.56 -6.94
C LEU A 519 21.42 7.47 -6.92
N THR A 520 20.69 7.28 -5.82
CA THR A 520 19.56 6.33 -5.74
C THR A 520 18.44 6.72 -6.72
N VAL A 521 18.06 8.00 -6.78
CA VAL A 521 17.05 8.52 -7.73
C VAL A 521 17.51 8.26 -9.18
N PHE A 522 18.77 8.59 -9.51
CA PHE A 522 19.30 8.45 -10.87
C PHE A 522 19.43 6.98 -11.31
N ALA A 523 20.00 6.12 -10.46
CA ALA A 523 20.13 4.69 -10.75
C ALA A 523 18.74 4.02 -10.84
N GLY A 524 17.83 4.36 -9.92
CA GLY A 524 16.45 3.87 -9.93
C GLY A 524 15.70 4.28 -11.18
N ALA A 525 15.77 5.56 -11.59
CA ALA A 525 15.16 6.06 -12.81
C ALA A 525 15.78 5.43 -14.09
N THR A 526 17.10 5.24 -14.12
CA THR A 526 17.78 4.59 -15.25
C THR A 526 17.32 3.13 -15.41
N ALA A 527 17.24 2.39 -14.31
CA ALA A 527 16.74 1.01 -14.32
C ALA A 527 15.23 0.92 -14.65
N THR A 528 14.42 1.86 -14.15
CA THR A 528 13.00 2.05 -14.52
C THR A 528 12.84 2.23 -16.03
N VAL A 529 13.59 3.17 -16.64
CA VAL A 529 13.53 3.43 -18.09
C VAL A 529 13.99 2.21 -18.90
N ALA A 530 15.09 1.56 -18.52
CA ALA A 530 15.58 0.36 -19.20
C ALA A 530 14.57 -0.80 -19.12
N ALA A 531 14.03 -1.09 -17.94
CA ALA A 531 13.04 -2.15 -17.74
C ALA A 531 11.70 -1.86 -18.43
N THR A 532 11.26 -0.61 -18.45
CA THR A 532 10.10 -0.15 -19.25
C THR A 532 10.35 -0.44 -20.72
N PHE A 533 11.50 -0.04 -21.27
CA PHE A 533 11.83 -0.26 -22.68
C PHE A 533 11.81 -1.75 -23.06
N PHE A 534 12.50 -2.62 -22.30
CA PHE A 534 12.52 -4.06 -22.59
C PHE A 534 11.14 -4.72 -22.39
N SER A 535 10.38 -4.34 -21.35
CA SER A 535 9.04 -4.91 -21.10
C SER A 535 8.02 -4.48 -22.16
N ILE A 536 8.07 -3.23 -22.65
CA ILE A 536 7.25 -2.78 -23.79
C ILE A 536 7.67 -3.52 -25.06
N ARG A 537 8.98 -3.64 -25.35
CA ARG A 537 9.51 -4.36 -26.51
C ARG A 537 9.01 -5.80 -26.56
N ASP A 538 9.05 -6.52 -25.44
CA ASP A 538 8.61 -7.92 -25.37
C ASP A 538 7.09 -8.07 -25.36
N THR A 539 6.36 -7.11 -24.78
CA THR A 539 4.88 -7.06 -24.91
C THR A 539 4.46 -6.82 -26.36
N LEU A 540 5.13 -5.93 -27.09
CA LEU A 540 4.88 -5.69 -28.52
C LEU A 540 5.24 -6.91 -29.37
N ARG A 541 6.43 -7.50 -29.19
CA ARG A 541 6.82 -8.77 -29.83
C ARG A 541 5.75 -9.84 -29.61
N TYR A 542 5.35 -10.05 -28.36
CA TYR A 542 4.33 -11.04 -28.00
C TYR A 542 3.00 -10.78 -28.71
N ALA A 543 2.52 -9.53 -28.74
CA ALA A 543 1.30 -9.12 -29.43
C ALA A 543 1.38 -9.19 -30.97
N THR A 544 2.58 -9.09 -31.57
CA THR A 544 2.76 -9.27 -33.02
C THR A 544 2.77 -10.74 -33.47
N PHE A 545 3.09 -11.67 -32.58
CA PHE A 545 3.22 -13.11 -32.91
C PHE A 545 2.14 -14.00 -32.28
N THR A 546 1.33 -13.48 -31.35
CA THR A 546 0.33 -14.28 -30.61
C THR A 546 -1.05 -13.62 -30.73
N PRO A 547 -2.11 -14.35 -31.14
CA PRO A 547 -3.47 -13.83 -31.04
C PRO A 547 -3.91 -13.70 -29.57
N PRO A 548 -4.74 -12.71 -29.21
CA PRO A 548 -5.29 -12.60 -27.84
C PRO A 548 -6.24 -13.77 -27.48
N CYS A 549 -6.46 -13.97 -26.18
CA CYS A 549 -6.91 -15.25 -25.61
C CYS A 549 -8.26 -15.76 -26.17
N LEU A 550 -9.31 -14.92 -26.20
CA LEU A 550 -10.62 -15.26 -26.81
C LEU A 550 -11.01 -14.43 -28.04
N THR A 551 -10.30 -13.34 -28.34
CA THR A 551 -10.70 -12.41 -29.41
C THR A 551 -9.52 -12.04 -30.31
N ASN A 552 -9.71 -12.09 -31.63
CA ASN A 552 -8.67 -11.75 -32.60
C ASN A 552 -8.52 -10.21 -32.74
N VAL A 553 -8.03 -9.54 -31.69
CA VAL A 553 -7.90 -8.06 -31.64
C VAL A 553 -6.63 -7.56 -32.37
N THR A 554 -6.41 -8.05 -33.58
CA THR A 554 -5.31 -7.63 -34.48
C THR A 554 -5.37 -6.16 -34.95
N GLN A 555 -6.35 -5.39 -34.47
CA GLN A 555 -6.39 -3.92 -34.62
C GLN A 555 -5.86 -3.16 -33.39
N ALA A 556 -5.99 -3.67 -32.16
CA ALA A 556 -5.47 -2.96 -30.98
C ALA A 556 -3.94 -2.88 -30.97
N SER A 557 -3.28 -3.96 -31.40
CA SER A 557 -1.83 -4.01 -31.66
C SER A 557 -1.38 -2.90 -32.63
N LYS A 558 -2.15 -2.62 -33.69
CA LYS A 558 -1.81 -1.59 -34.70
C LYS A 558 -1.95 -0.17 -34.16
N ILE A 559 -2.93 0.08 -33.28
CA ILE A 559 -3.07 1.38 -32.60
C ILE A 559 -1.87 1.62 -31.67
N LEU A 560 -1.42 0.58 -30.95
CA LEU A 560 -0.24 0.68 -30.10
C LEU A 560 1.06 0.85 -30.90
N SER A 561 1.22 0.17 -32.05
CA SER A 561 2.41 0.31 -32.88
C SER A 561 2.54 1.73 -33.43
N ILE A 562 1.45 2.32 -33.95
CA ILE A 562 1.42 3.71 -34.45
C ILE A 562 1.86 4.71 -33.37
N ILE A 563 1.50 4.48 -32.10
CA ILE A 563 1.95 5.31 -30.98
C ILE A 563 3.45 5.14 -30.72
N THR A 564 3.98 3.91 -30.76
CA THR A 564 5.42 3.68 -30.54
C THR A 564 6.31 4.07 -31.71
N ASP A 565 5.87 3.90 -32.96
CA ASP A 565 6.59 4.41 -34.14
C ASP A 565 6.71 5.95 -34.07
N GLY A 566 5.66 6.62 -33.58
CA GLY A 566 5.68 8.06 -33.27
C GLY A 566 6.60 8.46 -32.10
N MET A 567 6.92 7.54 -31.18
CA MET A 567 7.87 7.77 -30.08
C MET A 567 9.32 7.39 -30.42
N ILE A 568 9.55 6.63 -31.49
CA ILE A 568 10.89 6.30 -32.01
C ILE A 568 11.41 7.39 -32.95
N ALA A 569 10.52 8.29 -33.41
CA ALA A 569 10.82 9.42 -34.29
C ALA A 569 11.12 10.75 -33.55
N ILE A 570 11.36 10.71 -32.22
CA ILE A 570 11.62 11.86 -31.34
C ILE A 570 12.84 11.58 -30.46
#